data_AF-A0A3P8GZ41-F1
#
_entry.id   AF-A0A3P8GZ41-F1
#
_cell.length_a   1.000
_cell.length_b   1.000
_cell.length_c   1.000
_cell.angle_alpha   90.00
_cell.angle_beta   90.00
_cell.angle_gamma   90.00
#
_symmetry.space_group_name_H-M   'P 1'
#
loop_
_entity.id
_entity.type
_entity.pdbx_description
1 polymer ?
#
loop_
_entity_poly.entity_id
_entity_poly.type
_entity_poly.pdbx_seq_one_letter_code
_entity_poly.pdbx_strand_id
1 'polypeptide(L)'
;MMGYVRLMNVIALKNGGNGARVRFLSGPQYHWPEETPELVHQAQWLCRPGAIPASPVFPFLVVAEIPVATFQSVGECELIVSSDQPGQVLTITLFEILYDPMATGYLELWDMLSDERIALWAINNRTIGDDGQRTHRVLRVNSAQLYQGVSSVKNTVRIRFAWQKNPDQAICSQFAGCLRAVMQIGVGDTLLPELHVEESAFVDNMQHGLLVERPWSYVRIVRSDFVGNQYAAGLKVVNGSADLFVHNCTFAENEQTGLNVSTIGGFKQINQSVFDGNRGHGLSVWNPDTATERRSNEPIRVHVHTTEFHENWWDGIQFYNSCSDMHILVNFSTFKRNGASGIRTYSCVYGEKEV
;
A
#
# COMPACT_ATOMS: atom_id res chain seq x y z
N MET A 1 11.53 3.18 -12.39
CA MET A 1 11.50 4.10 -11.23
C MET A 1 11.35 3.27 -9.98
N MET A 2 12.24 3.45 -9.00
CA MET A 2 11.93 3.05 -7.62
C MET A 2 10.70 3.83 -7.13
N GLY A 3 9.82 3.17 -6.37
CA GLY A 3 8.43 3.58 -6.10
C GLY A 3 8.23 4.79 -5.16
N TYR A 4 9.11 5.78 -5.18
CA TYR A 4 9.00 6.99 -4.37
C TYR A 4 8.65 8.21 -5.22
N VAL A 5 7.52 8.84 -4.90
CA VAL A 5 7.09 10.11 -5.47
C VAL A 5 7.20 11.17 -4.37
N ARG A 6 7.84 12.29 -4.72
CA ARG A 6 8.05 13.44 -3.84
C ARG A 6 7.48 14.68 -4.54
N LEU A 7 6.42 15.25 -3.99
CA LEU A 7 5.83 16.51 -4.45
C LEU A 7 6.10 17.55 -3.36
N MET A 8 7.15 18.33 -3.56
CA MET A 8 7.58 19.37 -2.61
C MET A 8 7.37 20.72 -3.28
N ASN A 9 6.69 21.66 -2.60
CA ASN A 9 6.46 22.99 -3.14
C ASN A 9 5.76 22.98 -4.51
N VAL A 10 4.88 21.99 -4.75
CA VAL A 10 4.15 21.85 -6.00
C VAL A 10 2.92 22.75 -5.96
N ILE A 11 2.71 23.52 -7.03
CA ILE A 11 1.54 24.39 -7.19
C ILE A 11 0.78 23.94 -8.43
N ALA A 12 -0.42 23.40 -8.24
CA ALA A 12 -1.33 22.98 -9.30
C ALA A 12 -2.62 23.78 -9.21
N LEU A 13 -2.83 24.69 -10.17
CA LEU A 13 -3.90 25.68 -10.13
C LEU A 13 -4.76 25.62 -11.40
N LYS A 14 -6.09 25.68 -11.24
CA LYS A 14 -7.04 26.02 -12.31
C LYS A 14 -6.92 25.18 -13.58
N ASN A 15 -6.59 23.89 -13.45
CA ASN A 15 -6.47 23.02 -14.61
C ASN A 15 -7.76 22.26 -14.93
N GLY A 16 -7.87 21.78 -16.17
CA GLY A 16 -9.07 21.09 -16.68
C GLY A 16 -9.27 19.65 -16.19
N GLY A 17 -8.37 19.14 -15.35
CA GLY A 17 -8.33 17.79 -14.83
C GLY A 17 -8.00 17.77 -13.34
N ASN A 18 -7.23 16.76 -12.92
CA ASN A 18 -6.71 16.70 -11.55
C ASN A 18 -5.53 17.66 -11.39
N GLY A 19 -5.37 18.28 -10.22
CA GLY A 19 -4.14 19.00 -9.86
C GLY A 19 -2.90 18.12 -10.06
N ALA A 20 -2.95 16.90 -9.51
CA ALA A 20 -2.04 15.82 -9.85
C ALA A 20 -2.74 14.46 -9.74
N ARG A 21 -2.19 13.46 -10.44
CA ARG A 21 -2.61 12.06 -10.35
C ARG A 21 -1.40 11.17 -10.18
N VAL A 22 -1.36 10.42 -9.08
CA VAL A 22 -0.32 9.44 -8.78
C VAL A 22 -0.96 8.07 -8.72
N ARG A 23 -0.48 7.14 -9.55
CA ARG A 23 -0.99 5.77 -9.61
C ARG A 23 0.15 4.78 -9.45
N PHE A 24 0.03 3.92 -8.46
CA PHE A 24 0.98 2.85 -8.20
C PHE A 24 0.54 1.56 -8.89
N LEU A 25 1.47 0.89 -9.59
CA LEU A 25 1.23 -0.32 -10.38
C LEU A 25 2.08 -1.49 -9.85
N SER A 26 1.43 -2.62 -9.55
CA SER A 26 2.06 -3.81 -8.98
C SER A 26 1.33 -5.08 -9.42
N GLY A 27 1.95 -6.24 -9.20
CA GLY A 27 1.32 -7.55 -9.39
C GLY A 27 0.78 -7.74 -10.82
N PRO A 28 -0.48 -8.17 -11.01
CA PRO A 28 -1.03 -8.48 -12.34
C PRO A 28 -1.02 -7.32 -13.35
N GLN A 29 -0.93 -6.08 -12.87
CA GLN A 29 -0.96 -4.89 -13.74
C GLN A 29 0.41 -4.45 -14.23
N TYR A 30 1.49 -4.90 -13.57
CA TYR A 30 2.86 -4.56 -13.95
C TYR A 30 3.82 -5.62 -13.42
N HIS A 31 4.48 -6.29 -14.35
CA HIS A 31 5.54 -7.25 -14.07
C HIS A 31 6.90 -6.62 -14.26
N TRP A 32 7.82 -6.83 -13.32
CA TRP A 32 9.17 -6.31 -13.47
C TRP A 32 9.93 -7.12 -14.53
N PRO A 33 10.44 -6.50 -15.61
CA PRO A 33 11.17 -7.24 -16.64
C PRO A 33 12.42 -7.90 -16.06
N GLU A 34 12.69 -9.14 -16.47
CA GLU A 34 13.80 -9.95 -15.96
C GLU A 34 15.18 -9.29 -16.18
N GLU A 35 15.30 -8.48 -17.23
CA GLU A 35 16.58 -7.89 -17.68
C GLU A 35 16.72 -6.39 -17.44
N THR A 36 15.89 -5.77 -16.56
CA THR A 36 16.11 -4.34 -16.27
C THR A 36 17.46 -4.14 -15.59
N PRO A 37 18.28 -3.15 -16.02
CA PRO A 37 19.56 -2.86 -15.39
C PRO A 37 19.47 -2.67 -13.86
N GLU A 38 18.35 -2.10 -13.39
CA GLU A 38 18.06 -1.94 -11.96
C GLU A 38 17.95 -3.29 -11.24
N LEU A 39 17.23 -4.27 -11.79
CA LEU A 39 17.13 -5.60 -11.19
C LEU A 39 18.41 -6.39 -11.31
N VAL A 40 19.04 -6.37 -12.49
CA VAL A 40 20.21 -7.20 -12.77
C VAL A 40 21.44 -6.71 -12.01
N HIS A 41 21.65 -5.39 -11.91
CA HIS A 41 22.89 -4.82 -11.38
C HIS A 41 22.75 -4.13 -10.03
N GLN A 42 21.55 -3.73 -9.61
CA GLN A 42 21.36 -2.93 -8.39
C GLN A 42 20.54 -3.65 -7.31
N ALA A 43 19.89 -4.78 -7.64
CA ALA A 43 19.19 -5.57 -6.65
C ALA A 43 20.09 -6.57 -5.92
N GLN A 44 19.77 -6.82 -4.66
CA GLN A 44 20.34 -7.90 -3.89
C GLN A 44 19.58 -9.20 -4.17
N TRP A 45 20.29 -10.20 -4.70
CA TRP A 45 19.72 -11.48 -5.09
C TRP A 45 19.83 -12.48 -3.94
N LEU A 46 18.70 -12.81 -3.33
CA LEU A 46 18.62 -13.63 -2.11
C LEU A 46 19.18 -15.06 -2.31
N CYS A 47 18.93 -15.66 -3.47
CA CYS A 47 19.21 -17.07 -3.75
C CYS A 47 20.33 -17.33 -4.75
N ARG A 48 21.05 -16.29 -5.22
CA ARG A 48 22.11 -16.47 -6.21
C ARG A 48 23.50 -16.48 -5.53
N PRO A 49 24.32 -17.52 -5.76
CA PRO A 49 25.69 -17.56 -5.25
C PRO A 49 26.51 -16.38 -5.78
N GLY A 50 27.32 -15.74 -4.93
CA GLY A 50 28.15 -14.60 -5.33
C GLY A 50 27.43 -13.25 -5.42
N ALA A 51 26.11 -13.20 -5.15
CA ALA A 51 25.39 -11.97 -4.85
C ALA A 51 25.74 -11.49 -3.43
N ILE A 52 27.02 -11.17 -3.22
CA ILE A 52 27.49 -10.45 -2.05
C ILE A 52 27.50 -8.98 -2.46
N PRO A 53 26.62 -8.11 -1.95
CA PRO A 53 26.88 -6.69 -2.10
C PRO A 53 27.67 -6.24 -0.87
N ALA A 54 28.70 -5.43 -1.11
CA ALA A 54 29.09 -4.40 -0.15
C ALA A 54 27.83 -3.74 0.43
N SER A 55 27.81 -3.44 1.73
CA SER A 55 26.66 -2.90 2.47
C SER A 55 25.76 -2.01 1.58
N PRO A 56 24.59 -2.52 1.15
CA PRO A 56 23.78 -1.83 0.14
C PRO A 56 23.31 -0.48 0.69
N VAL A 57 23.33 0.55 -0.17
CA VAL A 57 22.83 1.87 0.20
C VAL A 57 21.31 1.82 0.12
N PHE A 58 20.63 2.14 1.22
CA PHE A 58 19.18 2.25 1.23
C PHE A 58 18.70 3.44 0.38
N PRO A 59 17.53 3.34 -0.28
CA PRO A 59 16.73 2.13 -0.46
C PRO A 59 17.31 1.22 -1.55
N PHE A 60 17.14 -0.09 -1.40
CA PHE A 60 17.56 -1.08 -2.41
C PHE A 60 16.49 -2.14 -2.66
N LEU A 61 16.61 -2.82 -3.80
CA LEU A 61 15.72 -3.91 -4.19
C LEU A 61 16.27 -5.25 -3.69
N VAL A 62 15.39 -6.13 -3.25
CA VAL A 62 15.69 -7.54 -2.99
C VAL A 62 14.89 -8.39 -3.96
N VAL A 63 15.57 -9.31 -4.62
CA VAL A 63 14.96 -10.30 -5.50
C VAL A 63 15.20 -11.69 -4.93
N ALA A 64 14.11 -12.37 -4.61
CA ALA A 64 14.12 -13.78 -4.28
C ALA A 64 13.62 -14.56 -5.49
N GLU A 65 14.45 -15.42 -6.06
CA GLU A 65 14.10 -16.21 -7.24
C GLU A 65 14.81 -17.55 -7.16
N ILE A 66 14.16 -18.63 -7.59
CA ILE A 66 14.84 -19.92 -7.74
C ILE A 66 15.90 -19.77 -8.85
N PRO A 67 17.14 -20.25 -8.64
CA PRO A 67 18.15 -20.26 -9.70
C PRO A 67 17.60 -20.90 -10.98
N VAL A 68 17.67 -20.16 -12.09
CA VAL A 68 16.88 -20.33 -13.34
C VAL A 68 16.85 -21.75 -13.90
N ALA A 69 17.90 -22.56 -13.72
CA ALA A 69 17.89 -23.97 -14.07
C ALA A 69 18.48 -24.79 -12.94
N THR A 70 17.63 -25.47 -12.17
CA THR A 70 18.06 -26.29 -11.04
C THR A 70 17.19 -27.52 -10.88
N PHE A 71 17.81 -28.69 -10.64
CA PHE A 71 17.10 -29.91 -10.25
C PHE A 71 16.77 -29.92 -8.75
N GLN A 72 17.18 -28.90 -8.00
CA GLN A 72 16.85 -28.76 -6.59
C GLN A 72 15.33 -28.56 -6.44
N SER A 73 14.64 -29.62 -6.03
CA SER A 73 13.18 -29.66 -5.85
C SER A 73 12.73 -28.89 -4.61
N VAL A 74 13.57 -28.80 -3.59
CA VAL A 74 13.30 -28.09 -2.34
C VAL A 74 14.51 -27.26 -1.96
N GLY A 75 14.29 -26.02 -1.57
CA GLY A 75 15.35 -25.18 -1.05
C GLY A 75 14.83 -23.98 -0.29
N GLU A 76 15.77 -23.30 0.36
CA GLU A 76 15.53 -22.09 1.12
C GLU A 76 16.74 -21.16 1.02
N CYS A 77 16.45 -19.87 1.14
CA CYS A 77 17.45 -18.81 1.21
C CYS A 77 17.03 -17.81 2.27
N GLU A 78 18.01 -17.22 2.96
CA GLU A 78 17.78 -16.21 3.97
C GLU A 78 18.68 -15.00 3.77
N LEU A 79 18.14 -13.82 4.10
CA LEU A 79 18.87 -12.55 4.14
C LEU A 79 18.51 -11.84 5.43
N ILE A 80 19.54 -11.39 6.12
CA ILE A 80 19.40 -10.51 7.28
C ILE A 80 19.76 -9.10 6.83
N VAL A 81 18.87 -8.15 7.08
CA VAL A 81 19.07 -6.73 6.80
C VAL A 81 19.00 -5.98 8.12
N SER A 82 20.04 -5.21 8.43
CA SER A 82 20.08 -4.33 9.58
C SER A 82 20.42 -2.91 9.18
N SER A 83 19.88 -1.95 9.92
CA SER A 83 20.30 -0.56 9.92
C SER A 83 21.52 -0.40 10.84
N ASP A 84 22.43 0.50 10.47
CA ASP A 84 23.62 0.85 11.25
C ASP A 84 23.32 1.82 12.40
N GLN A 85 22.15 2.48 12.39
CA GLN A 85 21.75 3.41 13.43
C GLN A 85 20.63 2.86 14.33
N PRO A 86 20.70 3.11 15.66
CA PRO A 86 19.63 2.78 16.58
C PRO A 86 18.41 3.69 16.36
N GLY A 87 17.21 3.13 16.49
CA GLY A 87 15.95 3.88 16.40
C GLY A 87 15.42 4.08 14.98
N GLN A 88 16.16 3.67 13.94
CA GLN A 88 15.67 3.69 12.57
C GLN A 88 14.63 2.58 12.30
N VAL A 89 13.66 2.91 11.47
CA VAL A 89 12.57 2.03 11.02
C VAL A 89 12.91 1.48 9.64
N LEU A 90 12.96 0.16 9.53
CA LEU A 90 13.04 -0.52 8.24
C LEU A 90 11.64 -0.62 7.65
N THR A 91 11.48 -0.15 6.41
CA THR A 91 10.22 -0.23 5.64
C THR A 91 10.40 -1.21 4.50
N ILE A 92 9.57 -2.25 4.44
CA ILE A 92 9.62 -3.29 3.41
C ILE A 92 8.34 -3.22 2.59
N THR A 93 8.49 -2.96 1.29
CA THR A 93 7.36 -2.94 0.35
C THR A 93 7.52 -4.06 -0.66
N LEU A 94 6.59 -5.01 -0.64
CA LEU A 94 6.53 -6.07 -1.64
C LEU A 94 5.81 -5.57 -2.89
N PHE A 95 6.50 -5.64 -4.02
CA PHE A 95 5.98 -5.18 -5.31
C PHE A 95 5.38 -6.31 -6.14
N GLU A 96 5.93 -7.51 -6.03
CA GLU A 96 5.55 -8.62 -6.91
C GLU A 96 5.86 -9.96 -6.26
N ILE A 97 4.95 -10.92 -6.44
CA ILE A 97 5.22 -12.36 -6.31
C ILE A 97 4.63 -13.04 -7.54
N LEU A 98 5.50 -13.69 -8.32
CA LEU A 98 5.14 -14.51 -9.46
C LEU A 98 5.44 -15.96 -9.18
N TYR A 99 4.51 -16.84 -9.55
CA TYR A 99 4.71 -18.27 -9.38
C TYR A 99 4.12 -19.08 -10.54
N ASP A 100 4.82 -20.16 -10.86
CA ASP A 100 4.33 -21.20 -11.74
C ASP A 100 3.33 -22.09 -10.99
N PRO A 101 2.26 -22.57 -11.63
CA PRO A 101 1.31 -23.50 -11.00
C PRO A 101 1.94 -24.79 -10.44
N MET A 102 3.14 -25.14 -10.93
CA MET A 102 3.88 -26.33 -10.49
C MET A 102 4.85 -26.05 -9.33
N ALA A 103 4.92 -24.81 -8.83
CA ALA A 103 5.74 -24.42 -7.71
C ALA A 103 4.88 -23.95 -6.53
N THR A 104 5.30 -24.33 -5.32
CA THR A 104 4.76 -23.82 -4.06
C THR A 104 5.89 -23.29 -3.20
N GLY A 105 5.57 -22.46 -2.21
CA GLY A 105 6.61 -21.89 -1.36
C GLY A 105 6.06 -20.88 -0.39
N TYR A 106 6.96 -20.16 0.26
CA TYR A 106 6.58 -19.04 1.10
C TYR A 106 7.69 -17.98 1.14
N LEU A 107 7.26 -16.75 1.41
CA LEU A 107 8.12 -15.65 1.81
C LEU A 107 7.71 -15.23 3.22
N GLU A 108 8.66 -15.16 4.14
CA GLU A 108 8.45 -14.70 5.52
C GLU A 108 9.38 -13.55 5.87
N LEU A 109 8.85 -12.60 6.65
CA LEU A 109 9.59 -11.52 7.26
C LEU A 109 9.48 -11.62 8.78
N TRP A 110 10.64 -11.60 9.42
CA TRP A 110 10.78 -11.70 10.87
C TRP A 110 11.50 -10.49 11.41
N ASP A 111 10.97 -9.89 12.46
CA ASP A 111 11.71 -8.99 13.33
C ASP A 111 12.66 -9.82 14.20
N MET A 112 13.96 -9.60 14.06
CA MET A 112 14.95 -10.45 14.74
C MET A 112 15.12 -10.10 16.23
N LEU A 113 14.75 -8.89 16.65
CA LEU A 113 14.91 -8.51 18.06
C LEU A 113 13.68 -8.87 18.89
N SER A 114 12.47 -8.80 18.32
CA SER A 114 11.26 -9.25 19.01
C SER A 114 10.91 -10.72 18.77
N ASP A 115 11.62 -11.40 17.86
CA ASP A 115 11.31 -12.75 17.39
C ASP A 115 9.85 -12.89 16.90
N GLU A 116 9.36 -11.82 16.27
CA GLU A 116 7.99 -11.72 15.79
C GLU A 116 7.94 -11.83 14.27
N ARG A 117 7.05 -12.69 13.75
CA ARG A 117 6.79 -12.76 12.32
C ARG A 117 5.90 -11.60 11.90
N ILE A 118 6.47 -10.64 11.18
CA ILE A 118 5.79 -9.44 10.70
C ILE A 118 4.90 -9.76 9.49
N ALA A 119 5.33 -10.68 8.61
CA ALA A 119 4.57 -11.07 7.43
C ALA A 119 4.85 -12.50 6.97
N LEU A 120 3.83 -13.12 6.37
CA LEU A 120 3.92 -14.41 5.68
C LEU A 120 3.11 -14.35 4.38
N TRP A 121 3.77 -14.61 3.26
CA TRP A 121 3.14 -14.88 1.98
C TRP A 121 3.26 -16.36 1.67
N ALA A 122 2.18 -17.12 1.85
CA ALA A 122 2.12 -18.51 1.41
C ALA A 122 1.77 -18.58 -0.08
N ILE A 123 2.64 -19.20 -0.87
CA ILE A 123 2.40 -19.50 -2.29
C ILE A 123 1.91 -20.95 -2.39
N ASN A 124 0.60 -21.12 -2.49
CA ASN A 124 -0.06 -22.41 -2.57
C ASN A 124 -0.86 -22.54 -3.86
N ASN A 125 -0.94 -23.75 -4.41
CA ASN A 125 -1.74 -24.07 -5.60
C ASN A 125 -3.28 -24.05 -5.36
N ARG A 126 -3.75 -23.53 -4.22
CA ARG A 126 -5.15 -23.62 -3.78
C ARG A 126 -5.97 -22.34 -3.94
N THR A 127 -5.57 -21.42 -4.81
CA THR A 127 -6.33 -20.18 -5.06
C THR A 127 -6.87 -20.10 -6.48
N ILE A 128 -7.65 -21.10 -6.89
CA ILE A 128 -8.87 -20.87 -7.68
C ILE A 128 -9.92 -21.78 -7.03
N GLY A 129 -10.89 -21.16 -6.36
CA GLY A 129 -11.93 -21.85 -5.62
C GLY A 129 -12.82 -22.70 -6.50
N ASP A 130 -13.51 -23.60 -5.81
CA ASP A 130 -14.65 -24.41 -6.23
C ASP A 130 -15.65 -23.63 -7.09
N ASP A 131 -15.45 -23.64 -8.40
CA ASP A 131 -16.57 -23.62 -9.32
C ASP A 131 -16.33 -24.71 -10.36
N GLY A 132 -17.26 -25.66 -10.42
CA GLY A 132 -17.15 -26.96 -11.08
C GLY A 132 -17.13 -26.89 -12.61
N GLN A 133 -16.47 -25.90 -13.21
CA GLN A 133 -16.27 -25.81 -14.64
C GLN A 133 -14.79 -26.00 -14.99
N ARG A 134 -14.49 -27.24 -15.39
CA ARG A 134 -13.35 -27.56 -16.26
C ARG A 134 -13.42 -26.68 -17.51
N THR A 135 -12.81 -25.51 -17.45
CA THR A 135 -12.52 -24.69 -18.61
C THR A 135 -11.02 -24.76 -18.88
N HIS A 136 -10.71 -24.89 -20.17
CA HIS A 136 -9.39 -25.15 -20.74
C HIS A 136 -8.21 -24.55 -19.98
N ARG A 137 -7.19 -25.38 -19.70
CA ARG A 137 -5.87 -25.00 -19.17
C ARG A 137 -5.23 -23.94 -20.07
N VAL A 138 -5.51 -22.67 -19.82
CA VAL A 138 -4.64 -21.57 -20.23
C VAL A 138 -3.63 -21.42 -19.10
N LEU A 139 -2.54 -22.17 -19.22
CA LEU A 139 -1.34 -22.05 -18.41
C LEU A 139 -0.85 -20.59 -18.48
N ARG A 140 -1.00 -19.83 -17.37
CA ARG A 140 -0.45 -18.47 -17.13
C ARG A 140 0.39 -18.42 -15.85
N VAL A 141 1.36 -17.50 -15.78
CA VAL A 141 2.08 -17.14 -14.53
C VAL A 141 1.09 -16.49 -13.58
N ASN A 142 1.02 -16.97 -12.34
CA ASN A 142 0.09 -16.44 -11.36
C ASN A 142 0.75 -15.34 -10.53
N SER A 143 -0.03 -14.33 -10.12
CA SER A 143 0.38 -13.33 -9.14
C SER A 143 -0.31 -13.59 -7.80
N ALA A 144 0.44 -13.58 -6.71
CA ALA A 144 -0.14 -13.72 -5.37
C ALA A 144 -0.79 -12.41 -4.90
N GLN A 145 -1.75 -12.48 -3.97
CA GLN A 145 -2.20 -11.31 -3.22
C GLN A 145 -1.04 -10.76 -2.39
N LEU A 146 -0.77 -9.47 -2.51
CA LEU A 146 0.30 -8.80 -1.78
C LEU A 146 -0.25 -8.27 -0.44
N TYR A 147 0.57 -8.16 0.59
CA TYR A 147 0.13 -7.48 1.81
C TYR A 147 0.39 -5.97 1.65
N GLN A 148 -0.25 -5.18 2.50
CA GLN A 148 0.23 -3.84 2.81
C GLN A 148 1.74 -3.88 3.12
N GLY A 149 2.47 -2.83 2.74
CA GLY A 149 3.89 -2.71 3.12
C GLY A 149 4.06 -2.81 4.63
N VAL A 150 5.12 -3.50 5.06
CA VAL A 150 5.37 -3.78 6.48
C VAL A 150 6.59 -3.03 6.98
N SER A 151 6.75 -2.95 8.29
CA SER A 151 7.88 -2.25 8.89
C SER A 151 8.37 -2.94 10.16
N SER A 152 9.63 -2.68 10.48
CA SER A 152 10.25 -3.05 11.76
C SER A 152 10.87 -1.82 12.39
N VAL A 153 10.46 -1.52 13.63
CA VAL A 153 11.05 -0.45 14.47
C VAL A 153 12.32 -0.91 15.19
N LYS A 154 12.71 -2.17 15.00
CA LYS A 154 13.79 -2.84 15.72
C LYS A 154 15.02 -3.04 14.85
N ASN A 155 15.16 -2.21 13.82
CA ASN A 155 16.33 -2.02 12.95
C ASN A 155 16.98 -3.27 12.34
N THR A 156 16.42 -4.47 12.51
CA THR A 156 16.93 -5.75 11.98
C THR A 156 15.80 -6.67 11.57
N VAL A 157 15.77 -7.06 10.30
CA VAL A 157 14.76 -7.95 9.71
C VAL A 157 15.43 -9.14 9.04
N ARG A 158 14.88 -10.34 9.25
CA ARG A 158 15.23 -11.55 8.51
C ARG A 158 14.16 -11.83 7.47
N ILE A 159 14.62 -12.06 6.24
CA ILE A 159 13.82 -12.41 5.07
C ILE A 159 14.12 -13.86 4.73
N ARG A 160 13.10 -14.72 4.77
CA ARG A 160 13.23 -16.13 4.43
C ARG A 160 12.36 -16.46 3.24
N PHE A 161 12.96 -17.06 2.22
CA PHE A 161 12.28 -17.50 1.01
C PHE A 161 12.52 -18.98 0.82
N ALA A 162 11.43 -19.75 0.73
CA ALA A 162 11.49 -21.20 0.56
C ALA A 162 10.62 -21.64 -0.60
N TRP A 163 11.04 -22.69 -1.29
CA TRP A 163 10.34 -23.22 -2.45
C TRP A 163 10.29 -24.75 -2.44
N GLN A 164 9.29 -25.25 -3.15
CA GLN A 164 9.13 -26.63 -3.54
C GLN A 164 8.62 -26.69 -4.99
N LYS A 165 9.26 -27.51 -5.82
CA LYS A 165 8.89 -27.78 -7.22
C LYS A 165 9.11 -29.24 -7.56
N ASN A 166 8.66 -29.65 -8.74
CA ASN A 166 8.86 -31.02 -9.21
C ASN A 166 10.36 -31.37 -9.34
N PRO A 167 10.79 -32.55 -8.87
CA PRO A 167 12.19 -32.98 -8.90
C PRO A 167 12.70 -33.29 -10.31
N ASP A 168 11.82 -33.73 -11.21
CA ASP A 168 12.20 -34.17 -12.56
C ASP A 168 12.35 -33.02 -13.56
N GLN A 169 12.22 -31.77 -13.11
CA GLN A 169 12.20 -30.60 -13.98
C GLN A 169 13.22 -29.56 -13.52
N ALA A 170 14.15 -29.17 -14.40
CA ALA A 170 15.12 -28.11 -14.11
C ALA A 170 14.49 -26.70 -14.14
N ILE A 171 13.43 -26.53 -14.92
CA ILE A 171 12.64 -25.31 -15.11
C ILE A 171 11.16 -25.65 -14.94
N CYS A 172 10.33 -24.69 -14.50
CA CYS A 172 8.88 -24.92 -14.43
C CYS A 172 8.18 -24.74 -15.78
N SER A 173 6.87 -25.00 -15.81
CA SER A 173 6.11 -25.13 -17.06
C SER A 173 6.11 -23.87 -17.93
N GLN A 174 6.06 -22.70 -17.33
CA GLN A 174 5.89 -21.42 -18.01
C GLN A 174 6.83 -20.34 -17.50
N PHE A 175 7.25 -20.45 -16.24
CA PHE A 175 8.18 -19.52 -15.63
C PHE A 175 9.46 -20.27 -15.26
N ALA A 176 10.56 -19.98 -15.96
CA ALA A 176 11.83 -20.69 -15.78
C ALA A 176 12.34 -20.59 -14.34
N GLY A 177 12.23 -19.39 -13.74
CA GLY A 177 12.54 -19.13 -12.34
C GLY A 177 11.56 -19.75 -11.34
N CYS A 178 10.46 -20.37 -11.78
CA CYS A 178 9.41 -21.08 -11.01
C CYS A 178 8.67 -20.24 -9.95
N LEU A 179 9.38 -19.49 -9.12
CA LEU A 179 8.88 -18.61 -8.09
C LEU A 179 9.81 -17.40 -7.98
N ARG A 180 9.24 -16.20 -7.97
CA ARG A 180 9.97 -14.94 -7.85
C ARG A 180 9.22 -13.98 -6.94
N ALA A 181 9.94 -13.29 -6.06
CA ALA A 181 9.45 -12.17 -5.30
C ALA A 181 10.39 -10.96 -5.48
N VAL A 182 9.79 -9.78 -5.68
CA VAL A 182 10.51 -8.50 -5.78
C VAL A 182 10.00 -7.58 -4.68
N MET A 183 10.92 -7.10 -3.85
CA MET A 183 10.61 -6.17 -2.76
C MET A 183 11.64 -5.04 -2.70
N GLN A 184 11.26 -3.96 -2.06
CA GLN A 184 12.15 -2.86 -1.73
C GLN A 184 12.30 -2.75 -0.23
N ILE A 185 13.52 -2.47 0.22
CA ILE A 185 13.82 -2.17 1.61
C ILE A 185 14.35 -0.75 1.68
N GLY A 186 13.71 0.06 2.50
CA GLY A 186 14.13 1.41 2.85
C GLY A 186 14.35 1.55 4.34
N VAL A 187 15.06 2.61 4.73
CA VAL A 187 15.32 2.96 6.12
C VAL A 187 15.03 4.45 6.34
N GLY A 188 14.58 4.81 7.54
CA GLY A 188 14.44 6.19 7.95
C GLY A 188 14.07 6.31 9.43
N ASP A 189 14.01 7.53 9.94
CA ASP A 189 13.57 7.80 11.32
C ASP A 189 12.08 7.47 11.53
N THR A 190 11.33 7.43 10.43
CA THR A 190 9.94 6.97 10.37
C THR A 190 9.78 6.01 9.19
N LEU A 191 8.57 5.46 9.03
CA LEU A 191 8.17 4.79 7.79
C LEU A 191 8.54 5.64 6.58
N LEU A 192 9.16 5.02 5.58
CA LEU A 192 9.57 5.71 4.37
C LEU A 192 8.37 5.78 3.41
N PRO A 193 7.80 6.97 3.13
CA PRO A 193 6.59 7.06 2.35
C PRO A 193 6.84 6.79 0.87
N GLU A 194 5.96 6.05 0.21
CA GLU A 194 5.96 5.87 -1.25
C GLU A 194 5.48 7.16 -1.95
N LEU A 195 4.56 7.90 -1.34
CA LEU A 195 4.15 9.23 -1.75
C LEU A 195 4.34 10.20 -0.59
N HIS A 196 5.16 11.22 -0.81
CA HIS A 196 5.30 12.34 0.12
C HIS A 196 4.90 13.62 -0.59
N VAL A 197 3.96 14.35 0.01
CA VAL A 197 3.54 15.67 -0.43
C VAL A 197 3.77 16.64 0.71
N GLU A 198 4.51 17.72 0.47
CA GLU A 198 4.81 18.72 1.49
C GLU A 198 4.81 20.13 0.88
N GLU A 199 4.29 21.09 1.64
CA GLU A 199 4.32 22.52 1.27
C GLU A 199 3.72 22.79 -0.12
N SER A 200 2.69 22.03 -0.51
CA SER A 200 2.12 22.03 -1.86
C SER A 200 0.69 22.55 -1.87
N ALA A 201 0.26 23.11 -2.99
CA ALA A 201 -1.08 23.69 -3.18
C ALA A 201 -1.76 23.12 -4.43
N PHE A 202 -2.96 22.55 -4.25
CA PHE A 202 -3.81 21.99 -5.30
C PHE A 202 -5.16 22.72 -5.27
N VAL A 203 -5.28 23.78 -6.06
CA VAL A 203 -6.38 24.75 -5.94
C VAL A 203 -7.16 24.94 -7.23
N ASP A 204 -8.48 25.05 -7.13
CA ASP A 204 -9.41 25.36 -8.24
C ASP A 204 -9.33 24.40 -9.44
N ASN A 205 -8.92 23.16 -9.24
CA ASN A 205 -8.85 22.20 -10.35
C ASN A 205 -10.24 21.68 -10.71
N MET A 206 -10.52 21.48 -12.00
CA MET A 206 -11.83 21.02 -12.47
C MET A 206 -12.17 19.61 -11.97
N GLN A 207 -11.16 18.78 -11.65
CA GLN A 207 -11.37 17.48 -11.03
C GLN A 207 -10.97 17.48 -9.54
N HIS A 208 -10.18 16.48 -9.10
CA HIS A 208 -9.64 16.43 -7.75
C HIS A 208 -8.44 17.38 -7.63
N GLY A 209 -8.09 17.81 -6.43
CA GLY A 209 -6.79 18.44 -6.19
C GLY A 209 -5.66 17.43 -6.40
N LEU A 210 -5.69 16.33 -5.65
CA LEU A 210 -4.78 15.20 -5.81
C LEU A 210 -5.54 13.88 -5.78
N LEU A 211 -5.32 13.05 -6.80
CA LEU A 211 -5.81 11.68 -6.86
C LEU A 211 -4.65 10.70 -6.67
N VAL A 212 -4.71 9.91 -5.60
CA VAL A 212 -3.75 8.84 -5.28
C VAL A 212 -4.43 7.49 -5.45
N GLU A 213 -3.94 6.71 -6.39
CA GLU A 213 -4.49 5.40 -6.73
C GLU A 213 -3.53 4.28 -6.35
N ARG A 214 -4.08 3.32 -5.60
CA ARG A 214 -3.45 2.06 -5.19
C ARG A 214 -2.15 2.18 -4.41
N PRO A 215 -2.01 3.10 -3.43
CA PRO A 215 -0.80 3.11 -2.59
C PRO A 215 -0.68 1.82 -1.75
N TRP A 216 0.55 1.42 -1.44
CA TRP A 216 0.93 0.11 -0.92
C TRP A 216 1.33 0.09 0.55
N SER A 217 2.18 1.03 0.97
CA SER A 217 2.86 1.03 2.26
C SER A 217 2.52 2.26 3.07
N TYR A 218 2.89 3.46 2.60
CA TYR A 218 2.78 4.67 3.40
C TYR A 218 2.69 5.93 2.52
N VAL A 219 1.63 6.71 2.72
CA VAL A 219 1.39 8.02 2.10
C VAL A 219 1.48 9.10 3.16
N ARG A 220 2.31 10.12 2.93
CA ARG A 220 2.55 11.23 3.84
C ARG A 220 2.21 12.56 3.17
N ILE A 221 1.23 13.29 3.71
CA ILE A 221 0.79 14.60 3.22
C ILE A 221 0.91 15.61 4.36
N VAL A 222 1.69 16.68 4.16
CA VAL A 222 2.01 17.63 5.23
C VAL A 222 1.97 19.07 4.73
N ARG A 223 1.48 20.01 5.54
CA ARG A 223 1.53 21.46 5.24
C ARG A 223 1.07 21.78 3.81
N SER A 224 -0.07 21.22 3.40
CA SER A 224 -0.53 21.33 2.00
C SER A 224 -2.00 21.73 1.92
N ASP A 225 -2.35 22.42 0.84
CA ASP A 225 -3.66 23.01 0.62
C ASP A 225 -4.40 22.32 -0.53
N PHE A 226 -5.66 21.95 -0.29
CA PHE A 226 -6.56 21.33 -1.24
C PHE A 226 -7.87 22.12 -1.26
N VAL A 227 -7.94 23.15 -2.10
CA VAL A 227 -8.97 24.19 -2.01
C VAL A 227 -9.74 24.35 -3.32
N GLY A 228 -11.07 24.47 -3.27
CA GLY A 228 -11.87 24.86 -4.44
C GLY A 228 -11.92 23.83 -5.58
N ASN A 229 -11.56 22.56 -5.33
CA ASN A 229 -11.54 21.54 -6.39
C ASN A 229 -12.96 21.04 -6.70
N GLN A 230 -13.26 20.90 -8.00
CA GLN A 230 -14.63 20.84 -8.51
C GLN A 230 -15.19 19.43 -8.71
N TYR A 231 -14.46 18.39 -8.28
CA TYR A 231 -14.93 17.00 -8.42
C TYR A 231 -14.50 16.11 -7.25
N ALA A 232 -15.47 15.39 -6.69
CA ALA A 232 -15.34 14.29 -5.73
C ALA A 232 -14.58 14.54 -4.42
N ALA A 233 -13.32 14.99 -4.47
CA ALA A 233 -12.61 15.47 -3.30
C ALA A 233 -11.42 16.39 -3.61
N GLY A 234 -11.02 17.20 -2.62
CA GLY A 234 -9.73 17.90 -2.64
C GLY A 234 -8.55 16.92 -2.72
N LEU A 235 -8.53 15.94 -1.81
CA LEU A 235 -7.62 14.79 -1.86
C LEU A 235 -8.42 13.48 -1.86
N LYS A 236 -8.16 12.62 -2.84
CA LYS A 236 -8.75 11.28 -2.91
C LYS A 236 -7.67 10.21 -2.91
N VAL A 237 -7.73 9.28 -1.95
CA VAL A 237 -6.86 8.09 -1.88
C VAL A 237 -7.74 6.85 -2.05
N VAL A 238 -7.46 6.03 -3.06
CA VAL A 238 -8.39 4.95 -3.45
C VAL A 238 -7.69 3.65 -3.86
N ASN A 239 -8.35 2.50 -3.65
CA ASN A 239 -7.95 1.17 -4.15
C ASN A 239 -6.55 0.71 -3.71
N GLY A 240 -6.09 1.15 -2.54
CA GLY A 240 -4.83 0.75 -1.93
C GLY A 240 -4.99 0.26 -0.50
N SER A 241 -3.87 -0.05 0.13
CA SER A 241 -3.79 -0.56 1.50
C SER A 241 -2.81 0.23 2.37
N ALA A 242 -2.21 1.30 1.84
CA ALA A 242 -1.19 2.07 2.56
C ALA A 242 -1.71 2.71 3.84
N ASP A 243 -0.81 2.85 4.80
CA ASP A 243 -0.97 3.81 5.88
C ASP A 243 -1.04 5.23 5.29
N LEU A 244 -1.83 6.09 5.91
CA LEU A 244 -2.03 7.47 5.47
C LEU A 244 -1.80 8.41 6.65
N PHE A 245 -0.85 9.32 6.51
CA PHE A 245 -0.61 10.40 7.45
C PHE A 245 -0.89 11.75 6.78
N VAL A 246 -1.84 12.48 7.33
CA VAL A 246 -2.21 13.84 6.91
C VAL A 246 -2.02 14.77 8.09
N HIS A 247 -1.20 15.81 7.93
CA HIS A 247 -0.85 16.69 9.03
C HIS A 247 -0.70 18.14 8.62
N ASN A 248 -1.38 19.03 9.36
CA ASN A 248 -1.32 20.47 9.11
C ASN A 248 -1.72 20.83 7.67
N CYS A 249 -2.81 20.24 7.18
CA CYS A 249 -3.32 20.49 5.83
C CYS A 249 -4.65 21.23 5.88
N THR A 250 -4.97 21.94 4.80
CA THR A 250 -6.24 22.64 4.63
C THR A 250 -7.04 22.02 3.50
N PHE A 251 -8.28 21.64 3.79
CA PHE A 251 -9.24 21.09 2.82
C PHE A 251 -10.48 21.98 2.82
N ALA A 252 -10.54 22.92 1.88
CA ALA A 252 -11.58 23.96 1.91
C ALA A 252 -12.35 24.07 0.60
N GLU A 253 -13.64 24.39 0.68
CA GLU A 253 -14.48 24.78 -0.46
C GLU A 253 -14.49 23.77 -1.62
N ASN A 254 -14.24 22.49 -1.37
CA ASN A 254 -14.28 21.46 -2.42
C ASN A 254 -15.74 21.09 -2.73
N GLU A 255 -16.03 20.73 -3.98
CA GLU A 255 -17.39 20.45 -4.49
C GLU A 255 -18.08 19.26 -3.81
N GLN A 256 -17.29 18.36 -3.22
CA GLN A 256 -17.81 17.23 -2.45
C GLN A 256 -17.02 17.10 -1.16
N THR A 257 -16.09 16.14 -1.07
CA THR A 257 -15.38 15.88 0.19
C THR A 257 -14.08 16.70 0.28
N GLY A 258 -13.67 17.14 1.47
CA GLY A 258 -12.30 17.65 1.66
C GLY A 258 -11.26 16.54 1.40
N LEU A 259 -11.28 15.50 2.23
CA LEU A 259 -10.45 14.29 2.11
C LEU A 259 -11.31 13.03 2.00
N ASN A 260 -11.15 12.26 0.92
CA ASN A 260 -11.77 10.96 0.75
C ASN A 260 -10.72 9.84 0.75
N VAL A 261 -10.86 8.90 1.68
CA VAL A 261 -9.97 7.73 1.82
C VAL A 261 -10.78 6.45 1.66
N SER A 262 -10.66 5.83 0.49
CA SER A 262 -11.37 4.63 0.06
C SER A 262 -10.38 3.48 -0.18
N THR A 263 -9.80 2.97 0.90
CA THR A 263 -8.69 1.99 0.90
C THR A 263 -9.08 0.77 1.72
N ILE A 264 -8.73 -0.44 1.29
CA ILE A 264 -9.10 -1.68 1.99
C ILE A 264 -8.53 -1.77 3.41
N GLY A 265 -7.51 -0.95 3.72
CA GLY A 265 -6.66 -1.16 4.88
C GLY A 265 -5.79 0.03 5.20
N GLY A 266 -4.84 -0.19 6.11
CA GLY A 266 -3.87 0.81 6.55
C GLY A 266 -4.39 1.71 7.68
N PHE A 267 -3.47 2.09 8.55
CA PHE A 267 -3.66 3.09 9.59
C PHE A 267 -3.79 4.47 8.97
N LYS A 268 -4.89 5.16 9.31
CA LYS A 268 -5.15 6.54 8.86
C LYS A 268 -4.99 7.46 10.05
N GLN A 269 -4.07 8.40 9.96
CA GLN A 269 -3.88 9.45 10.94
C GLN A 269 -4.07 10.82 10.29
N ILE A 270 -5.10 11.53 10.73
CA ILE A 270 -5.41 12.89 10.32
C ILE A 270 -5.20 13.78 11.54
N ASN A 271 -4.29 14.74 11.45
CA ASN A 271 -3.87 15.54 12.59
C ASN A 271 -3.74 17.03 12.24
N GLN A 272 -4.11 17.91 13.18
CA GLN A 272 -3.89 19.36 13.07
C GLN A 272 -4.34 19.96 11.73
N SER A 273 -5.39 19.41 11.12
CA SER A 273 -5.86 19.84 9.79
C SER A 273 -7.17 20.59 9.90
N VAL A 274 -7.52 21.32 8.84
CA VAL A 274 -8.74 22.12 8.77
C VAL A 274 -9.59 21.65 7.60
N PHE A 275 -10.87 21.39 7.87
CA PHE A 275 -11.89 21.00 6.90
C PHE A 275 -13.03 22.01 6.93
N ASP A 276 -13.05 22.90 5.94
CA ASP A 276 -13.94 24.08 5.94
C ASP A 276 -14.79 24.19 4.68
N GLY A 277 -16.09 24.42 4.84
CA GLY A 277 -16.94 24.86 3.72
C GLY A 277 -17.05 23.87 2.55
N ASN A 278 -16.69 22.59 2.72
CA ASN A 278 -16.83 21.61 1.65
C ASN A 278 -18.32 21.31 1.41
N ARG A 279 -18.74 21.26 0.14
CA ARG A 279 -20.17 21.06 -0.22
C ARG A 279 -20.71 19.67 0.12
N GLY A 280 -19.83 18.71 0.36
CA GLY A 280 -20.15 17.40 0.91
C GLY A 280 -19.65 17.28 2.35
N HIS A 281 -18.79 16.28 2.59
CA HIS A 281 -18.24 16.01 3.92
C HIS A 281 -16.86 16.66 4.11
N GLY A 282 -16.45 16.91 5.34
CA GLY A 282 -15.04 17.27 5.61
C GLY A 282 -14.11 16.10 5.29
N LEU A 283 -14.26 15.02 6.06
CA LEU A 283 -13.51 13.76 5.90
C LEU A 283 -14.47 12.60 5.62
N SER A 284 -14.11 11.77 4.65
CA SER A 284 -14.82 10.53 4.33
C SER A 284 -13.86 9.36 4.33
N VAL A 285 -14.16 8.32 5.12
CA VAL A 285 -13.36 7.09 5.20
C VAL A 285 -14.23 5.88 4.89
N TRP A 286 -13.77 5.08 3.94
CA TRP A 286 -14.37 3.83 3.52
C TRP A 286 -13.30 2.73 3.36
N ASN A 287 -13.61 1.57 3.91
CA ASN A 287 -12.80 0.36 3.79
C ASN A 287 -13.58 -0.70 3.01
N PRO A 288 -13.40 -0.77 1.68
CA PRO A 288 -14.08 -1.78 0.86
C PRO A 288 -13.55 -3.18 1.17
N ASP A 289 -14.46 -4.16 1.22
CA ASP A 289 -14.21 -5.59 1.54
C ASP A 289 -13.97 -6.45 0.27
N THR A 290 -13.89 -5.85 -0.92
CA THR A 290 -13.72 -6.64 -2.15
C THR A 290 -12.31 -7.21 -2.27
N ALA A 291 -12.20 -8.39 -2.90
CA ALA A 291 -10.94 -9.08 -3.16
C ALA A 291 -10.04 -8.25 -4.11
N THR A 292 -9.27 -7.32 -3.54
CA THR A 292 -8.28 -6.55 -4.28
C THR A 292 -6.95 -7.32 -4.38
N GLU A 293 -6.03 -6.78 -5.19
CA GLU A 293 -4.64 -7.27 -5.29
C GLU A 293 -3.90 -7.27 -3.94
N ARG A 294 -4.43 -6.57 -2.92
CA ARG A 294 -3.83 -6.46 -1.61
C ARG A 294 -4.70 -6.95 -0.45
N ARG A 295 -4.04 -7.30 0.65
CA ARG A 295 -4.66 -7.56 1.97
C ARG A 295 -4.27 -6.48 2.97
N SER A 296 -5.25 -6.03 3.76
CA SER A 296 -5.01 -5.12 4.89
C SER A 296 -4.30 -5.85 6.04
N ASN A 297 -3.52 -5.10 6.81
CA ASN A 297 -3.20 -5.49 8.17
C ASN A 297 -4.40 -5.14 9.07
N GLU A 298 -4.87 -6.09 9.88
CA GLU A 298 -5.99 -5.89 10.80
C GLU A 298 -5.51 -5.75 12.26
N PRO A 299 -6.24 -5.01 13.12
CA PRO A 299 -7.46 -4.24 12.82
C PRO A 299 -7.18 -2.93 12.08
N ILE A 300 -8.15 -2.45 11.30
CA ILE A 300 -8.06 -1.17 10.62
C ILE A 300 -8.20 -0.05 11.66
N ARG A 301 -7.27 0.90 11.67
CA ARG A 301 -7.24 2.00 12.64
C ARG A 301 -7.41 3.34 11.95
N VAL A 302 -8.27 4.21 12.51
CA VAL A 302 -8.45 5.59 12.05
C VAL A 302 -8.42 6.54 13.22
N HIS A 303 -7.43 7.43 13.21
CA HIS A 303 -7.16 8.39 14.25
C HIS A 303 -7.31 9.81 13.70
N VAL A 304 -8.16 10.60 14.34
CA VAL A 304 -8.37 12.02 14.02
C VAL A 304 -8.08 12.84 15.27
N HIS A 305 -7.11 13.75 15.19
CA HIS A 305 -6.59 14.49 16.34
C HIS A 305 -6.47 15.98 16.04
N THR A 306 -6.85 16.82 17.01
CA THR A 306 -6.61 18.28 16.97
C THR A 306 -7.05 18.90 15.63
N THR A 307 -8.12 18.38 15.03
CA THR A 307 -8.57 18.72 13.69
C THR A 307 -9.87 19.49 13.77
N GLU A 308 -10.04 20.48 12.89
CA GLU A 308 -11.22 21.34 12.88
C GLU A 308 -12.11 21.02 11.68
N PHE A 309 -13.39 20.80 11.95
CA PHE A 309 -14.43 20.54 10.95
C PHE A 309 -15.52 21.59 11.09
N HIS A 310 -15.55 22.55 10.19
CA HIS A 310 -16.55 23.60 10.23
C HIS A 310 -17.22 23.86 8.88
N GLU A 311 -18.50 24.21 8.93
CA GLU A 311 -19.26 24.69 7.76
C GLU A 311 -19.30 23.73 6.56
N ASN A 312 -18.94 22.45 6.74
CA ASN A 312 -19.15 21.42 5.73
C ASN A 312 -20.65 21.18 5.58
N TRP A 313 -21.16 21.13 4.36
CA TRP A 313 -22.60 21.13 4.13
C TRP A 313 -23.26 19.82 4.58
N TRP A 314 -22.52 18.71 4.61
CA TRP A 314 -23.01 17.43 5.14
C TRP A 314 -22.35 17.13 6.49
N ASP A 315 -21.67 15.98 6.64
CA ASP A 315 -21.05 15.61 7.90
C ASP A 315 -19.62 16.17 8.01
N GLY A 316 -19.17 16.49 9.23
CA GLY A 316 -17.76 16.80 9.49
C GLY A 316 -16.88 15.61 9.14
N ILE A 317 -17.17 14.44 9.72
CA ILE A 317 -16.55 13.16 9.38
C ILE A 317 -17.64 12.13 9.10
N GLN A 318 -17.45 11.35 8.03
CA GLN A 318 -18.17 10.10 7.83
C GLN A 318 -17.23 8.89 7.76
N PHE A 319 -17.61 7.84 8.48
CA PHE A 319 -17.08 6.49 8.34
C PHE A 319 -18.21 5.65 7.76
N TYR A 320 -18.05 5.07 6.57
CA TYR A 320 -19.17 4.39 5.93
C TYR A 320 -18.81 3.03 5.33
N ASN A 321 -19.78 2.11 5.38
CA ASN A 321 -19.82 0.83 4.69
C ASN A 321 -18.53 0.00 4.79
N SER A 322 -17.96 -0.10 6.00
CA SER A 322 -16.90 -1.06 6.30
C SER A 322 -17.51 -2.32 6.89
N CYS A 323 -17.19 -3.46 6.28
CA CYS A 323 -17.50 -4.79 6.82
C CYS A 323 -16.33 -5.37 7.63
N SER A 324 -15.20 -4.68 7.65
CA SER A 324 -14.04 -4.98 8.49
C SER A 324 -14.15 -4.29 9.85
N ASP A 325 -13.52 -4.89 10.86
CA ASP A 325 -13.37 -4.29 12.19
C ASP A 325 -12.54 -3.00 12.13
N MET A 326 -13.15 -1.90 12.58
CA MET A 326 -12.55 -0.57 12.57
C MET A 326 -12.42 0.00 13.98
N HIS A 327 -11.20 0.39 14.33
CA HIS A 327 -10.89 1.10 15.56
C HIS A 327 -10.81 2.60 15.25
N ILE A 328 -11.86 3.34 15.63
CA ILE A 328 -11.99 4.77 15.39
C ILE A 328 -11.65 5.53 16.68
N LEU A 329 -10.71 6.46 16.59
CA LEU A 329 -10.36 7.38 17.66
C LEU A 329 -10.44 8.81 17.14
N VAL A 330 -11.38 9.60 17.67
CA VAL A 330 -11.48 11.04 17.40
C VAL A 330 -11.25 11.78 18.71
N ASN A 331 -10.19 12.59 18.79
CA ASN A 331 -9.81 13.27 20.03
C ASN A 331 -9.41 14.73 19.79
N PHE A 332 -9.69 15.60 20.76
CA PHE A 332 -9.35 17.03 20.74
C PHE A 332 -9.74 17.78 19.45
N SER A 333 -10.78 17.32 18.75
CA SER A 333 -11.21 17.86 17.46
C SER A 333 -12.49 18.68 17.62
N THR A 334 -12.64 19.73 16.82
CA THR A 334 -13.75 20.68 16.91
C THR A 334 -14.72 20.49 15.76
N PHE A 335 -16.01 20.45 16.05
CA PHE A 335 -17.08 20.36 15.04
C PHE A 335 -18.03 21.55 15.20
N LYS A 336 -18.15 22.39 14.16
CA LYS A 336 -18.96 23.62 14.26
C LYS A 336 -19.72 23.88 12.97
N ARG A 337 -21.05 24.04 13.06
CA ARG A 337 -21.90 24.43 11.92
C ARG A 337 -21.78 23.50 10.68
N ASN A 338 -21.47 22.22 10.87
CA ASN A 338 -21.63 21.23 9.81
C ASN A 338 -23.14 20.99 9.58
N GLY A 339 -23.56 20.81 8.33
CA GLY A 339 -24.98 20.84 7.96
C GLY A 339 -25.77 19.60 8.35
N ALA A 340 -25.13 18.43 8.48
CA ALA A 340 -25.76 17.18 8.90
C ALA A 340 -25.32 16.75 10.31
N SER A 341 -24.18 16.05 10.44
CA SER A 341 -23.64 15.60 11.72
C SER A 341 -22.19 16.03 11.92
N GLY A 342 -21.73 16.09 13.18
CA GLY A 342 -20.28 16.20 13.45
C GLY A 342 -19.54 14.94 12.98
N ILE A 343 -19.99 13.78 13.48
CA ILE A 343 -19.46 12.46 13.12
C ILE A 343 -20.64 11.57 12.74
N ARG A 344 -20.52 10.84 11.64
CA ARG A 344 -21.46 9.82 11.21
C ARG A 344 -20.75 8.49 10.95
N THR A 345 -21.30 7.41 11.48
CA THR A 345 -20.78 6.05 11.29
C THR A 345 -21.87 5.16 10.71
N TYR A 346 -21.60 4.47 9.61
CA TYR A 346 -22.46 3.44 9.07
C TYR A 346 -21.81 2.08 9.26
N SER A 347 -22.53 1.14 9.87
CA SER A 347 -22.15 -0.27 9.86
C SER A 347 -22.20 -0.85 8.45
N CYS A 348 -21.60 -2.01 8.26
CA CYS A 348 -21.73 -2.80 7.04
C CYS A 348 -23.22 -2.95 6.68
N VAL A 349 -23.59 -2.49 5.49
CA VAL A 349 -24.90 -2.80 4.91
C VAL A 349 -24.66 -3.98 3.96
N TYR A 350 -24.74 -5.21 4.49
CA TYR A 350 -24.98 -6.36 3.63
C TYR A 350 -26.31 -6.10 2.94
N GLY A 351 -26.31 -5.81 1.64
CA GLY A 351 -27.49 -6.12 0.84
C GLY A 351 -27.76 -7.60 1.07
N GLU A 352 -28.96 -7.94 1.54
CA GLU A 352 -29.41 -9.32 1.70
C GLU A 352 -29.01 -10.11 0.46
N LYS A 353 -28.00 -10.97 0.57
CA LYS A 353 -27.93 -12.11 -0.33
C LYS A 353 -29.00 -13.04 0.19
N GLU A 354 -30.17 -12.98 -0.44
CA GLU A 354 -31.20 -14.01 -0.27
C GLU A 354 -30.52 -15.38 -0.36
N VAL A 355 -30.81 -16.20 0.65
CA VAL A 355 -30.31 -17.55 0.89
C VAL A 355 -30.74 -18.51 -0.22
#